data_AF-A0A061J7D0-F1
#
_entry.id   AF-A0A061J7D0-F1
#
_cell.length_a   1.000
_cell.length_b   1.000
_cell.length_c   1.000
_cell.angle_alpha   90.00
_cell.angle_beta   90.00
_cell.angle_gamma   90.00
#
_symmetry.space_group_name_H-M   'P 1'
#
loop_
_entity.id
_entity.type
_entity.pdbx_description
1 polymer ?
#
loop_
_entity_poly.entity_id
_entity_poly.type
_entity_poly.pdbx_seq_one_letter_code
_entity_poly.pdbx_strand_id
1 'polypeptide(L)'
;MIPFKRPHLCASEGHAEIAVELATLRQLQKYANFEKLLREELQRVYGDAPEEFRGVITYSTREAPQRFTGCFTERQLETLHQHDAAVEKAKSLDSEYQTAVEEHERLVEANKDRKQTQKRLREEAKSQNRLHKMHHDVVAAEYEVECLTLKLKNLFAIDAIRVPLN
;
A
#
# COMPACT_ATOMS: atom_id res chain seq x y z
N MET A 1 -13.79 12.01 7.10
CA MET A 1 -13.27 12.29 5.75
C MET A 1 -14.20 11.69 4.72
N ILE A 2 -14.42 12.36 3.59
CA ILE A 2 -15.31 11.87 2.51
C ILE A 2 -14.39 11.35 1.40
N PRO A 3 -14.49 10.07 0.97
CA PRO A 3 -13.62 9.50 -0.06
C PRO A 3 -13.92 10.01 -1.48
N PHE A 4 -15.05 10.69 -1.65
CA PHE A 4 -15.60 11.12 -2.94
C PHE A 4 -15.32 12.61 -3.19
N LYS A 5 -14.85 12.94 -4.40
CA LYS A 5 -14.73 14.33 -4.85
C LYS A 5 -16.06 14.79 -5.45
N ARG A 6 -16.48 16.01 -5.12
CA ARG A 6 -17.66 16.67 -5.71
C ARG A 6 -17.23 17.72 -6.73
N PRO A 7 -17.98 17.90 -7.84
CA PRO A 7 -19.21 17.19 -8.24
C PRO A 7 -18.94 15.79 -8.84
N HIS A 8 -19.92 14.87 -8.76
CA HIS A 8 -19.87 13.58 -9.47
C HIS A 8 -19.66 13.83 -10.97
N LEU A 9 -18.81 13.02 -11.61
CA LEU A 9 -18.32 13.30 -12.97
C LEU A 9 -19.41 13.12 -14.02
N CYS A 10 -20.23 12.08 -13.87
CA CYS A 10 -21.35 11.77 -14.75
C CYS A 10 -22.40 10.96 -13.98
N ALA A 11 -23.67 11.15 -14.31
CA ALA A 11 -24.77 10.32 -13.81
C ALA A 11 -25.71 9.98 -14.97
N SER A 12 -26.12 8.71 -15.04
CA SER A 12 -27.12 8.19 -15.98
C SER A 12 -28.21 7.47 -15.21
N GLU A 13 -29.29 7.05 -15.88
CA GLU A 13 -30.42 6.35 -15.24
C GLU A 13 -30.02 5.05 -14.53
N GLY A 14 -28.90 4.42 -14.90
CA GLY A 14 -28.46 3.15 -14.31
C GLY A 14 -27.19 3.22 -13.47
N HIS A 15 -26.36 4.25 -13.60
CA HIS A 15 -25.09 4.35 -12.88
C HIS A 15 -24.62 5.79 -12.68
N ALA A 16 -23.86 6.00 -11.60
CA ALA A 16 -23.11 7.20 -11.32
C ALA A 16 -21.60 6.94 -11.39
N GLU A 17 -20.87 7.89 -11.96
CA GLU A 17 -19.42 7.94 -11.97
C GLU A 17 -18.94 8.95 -10.93
N ILE A 18 -18.16 8.46 -9.97
CA ILE A 18 -17.74 9.22 -8.80
C ILE A 18 -16.22 9.27 -8.79
N ALA A 19 -15.65 10.47 -8.77
CA ALA A 19 -14.22 10.64 -8.59
C ALA A 19 -13.80 10.22 -7.18
N VAL A 20 -12.73 9.43 -7.07
CA VAL A 20 -12.27 8.85 -5.80
C VAL A 20 -10.83 9.23 -5.52
N GLU A 21 -10.56 9.46 -4.24
CA GLU A 21 -9.19 9.68 -3.76
C GLU A 21 -8.65 8.44 -3.06
N LEU A 22 -7.61 7.85 -3.66
CA LEU A 22 -6.96 6.65 -3.12
C LEU A 22 -6.45 6.84 -1.68
N ALA A 23 -5.92 8.02 -1.35
CA ALA A 23 -5.43 8.31 -0.01
C ALA A 23 -6.53 8.13 1.05
N THR A 24 -7.75 8.54 0.72
CA THR A 24 -8.90 8.40 1.62
C THR A 24 -9.43 6.96 1.64
N LEU A 25 -9.38 6.23 0.52
CA LEU A 25 -9.72 4.81 0.49
C LEU A 25 -8.80 3.98 1.39
N ARG A 26 -7.49 4.24 1.36
CA ARG A 26 -6.49 3.54 2.18
C ARG A 26 -6.74 3.66 3.68
N GLN A 27 -7.31 4.79 4.12
CA GLN A 27 -7.63 5.02 5.53
C GLN A 27 -8.82 4.18 6.03
N LEU A 28 -9.62 3.62 5.12
CA LEU A 28 -10.76 2.81 5.50
C LEU A 28 -10.29 1.44 6.00
N GLN A 29 -10.61 1.13 7.25
CA GLN A 29 -10.22 -0.13 7.89
C GLN A 29 -10.95 -1.35 7.34
N LYS A 30 -12.19 -1.17 6.87
CA LYS A 30 -13.06 -2.25 6.40
C LYS A 30 -13.78 -1.82 5.14
N TYR A 31 -14.00 -2.78 4.24
CA TYR A 31 -14.75 -2.54 3.01
C TYR A 31 -16.21 -2.17 3.28
N ALA A 32 -16.82 -2.73 4.34
CA ALA A 32 -18.17 -2.35 4.78
C ALA A 32 -18.30 -0.85 5.11
N ASN A 33 -17.23 -0.21 5.61
CA ASN A 33 -17.25 1.23 5.87
C ASN A 33 -17.26 2.03 4.56
N PHE A 34 -16.56 1.54 3.54
CA PHE A 34 -16.61 2.12 2.20
C PHE A 34 -18.01 2.03 1.61
N GLU A 35 -18.63 0.85 1.62
CA GLU A 35 -20.00 0.67 1.10
C GLU A 35 -21.03 1.53 1.84
N LYS A 36 -20.89 1.66 3.16
CA LYS A 36 -21.76 2.53 3.96
C LYS A 36 -21.62 4.00 3.55
N LEU A 37 -20.38 4.51 3.47
CA LEU A 37 -20.13 5.90 3.05
C LEU A 37 -20.64 6.15 1.63
N LEU A 38 -20.47 5.19 0.73
CA LEU A 38 -20.96 5.26 -0.64
C LEU A 38 -22.49 5.34 -0.69
N ARG A 39 -23.16 4.48 0.08
CA ARG A 39 -24.63 4.49 0.18
C ARG A 39 -25.15 5.82 0.73
N GLU A 40 -24.56 6.32 1.80
CA GLU A 40 -24.94 7.59 2.40
C GLU A 40 -24.78 8.76 1.40
N GLU A 41 -23.70 8.75 0.60
CA GLU A 41 -23.48 9.75 -0.43
C GLU A 41 -24.49 9.63 -1.59
N LEU A 42 -24.76 8.40 -2.07
CA LEU A 42 -25.76 8.16 -3.12
C LEU A 42 -27.16 8.56 -2.68
N GLN A 43 -27.58 8.12 -1.48
CA GLN A 43 -28.87 8.48 -0.88
C GLN A 43 -29.02 9.99 -0.76
N ARG A 44 -27.96 10.70 -0.37
CA ARG A 44 -27.96 12.16 -0.20
C ARG A 44 -28.08 12.91 -1.52
N VAL A 45 -27.54 12.36 -2.61
CA VAL A 45 -27.44 13.07 -3.90
C VAL A 45 -28.55 12.66 -4.87
N TYR A 46 -28.83 11.38 -4.97
CA TYR A 46 -29.78 10.81 -5.93
C TYR A 46 -31.10 10.38 -5.29
N GLY A 47 -31.19 10.34 -3.94
CA GLY A 47 -32.42 10.01 -3.22
C GLY A 47 -32.74 8.51 -3.14
N ASP A 48 -31.99 7.69 -3.87
CA ASP A 48 -32.04 6.24 -3.82
C ASP A 48 -30.61 5.67 -3.86
N ALA A 49 -30.43 4.50 -3.28
CA ALA A 49 -29.15 3.81 -3.26
C ALA A 49 -29.35 2.28 -3.17
N PRO A 50 -28.62 1.49 -3.98
CA PRO A 50 -28.73 0.04 -3.96
C PRO A 50 -28.53 -0.56 -2.56
N GLU A 51 -29.30 -1.62 -2.26
CA GLU A 51 -29.16 -2.34 -1.00
C GLU A 51 -27.84 -3.08 -0.86
N GLU A 52 -27.21 -3.48 -1.99
CA GLU A 52 -25.90 -4.13 -2.02
C GLU A 52 -25.06 -3.68 -3.21
N PHE A 53 -23.75 -3.54 -3.01
CA PHE A 53 -22.79 -3.14 -4.05
C PHE A 53 -21.83 -4.26 -4.46
N ARG A 54 -22.11 -5.51 -4.06
CA ARG A 54 -21.16 -6.62 -4.19
C ARG A 54 -20.84 -6.92 -5.65
N GLY A 55 -19.57 -6.72 -6.03
CA GLY A 55 -19.02 -7.09 -7.34
C GLY A 55 -19.39 -6.15 -8.50
N VAL A 56 -20.16 -5.09 -8.22
CA VAL A 56 -20.66 -4.15 -9.24
C VAL A 56 -19.91 -2.82 -9.26
N ILE A 57 -19.14 -2.51 -8.22
CA ILE A 57 -18.30 -1.30 -8.20
C ILE A 57 -17.09 -1.54 -9.10
N THR A 58 -17.12 -0.89 -10.25
CA THR A 58 -16.01 -0.91 -11.21
C THR A 58 -15.24 0.40 -11.12
N TYR A 59 -13.97 0.41 -11.51
CA TYR A 59 -13.15 1.60 -11.51
C TYR A 59 -12.43 1.82 -12.82
N SER A 60 -12.22 3.09 -13.14
CA SER A 60 -11.34 3.55 -14.21
C SER A 60 -10.01 4.03 -13.65
N THR A 61 -9.01 4.07 -14.52
CA THR A 61 -7.67 4.54 -14.18
C THR A 61 -7.39 5.85 -14.91
N ARG A 62 -6.45 6.65 -14.40
CA ARG A 62 -6.03 7.92 -15.03
C ARG A 62 -5.54 7.73 -16.47
N GLU A 63 -4.96 6.57 -16.78
CA GLU A 63 -4.48 6.23 -18.14
C GLU A 63 -5.63 5.84 -19.08
N ALA A 64 -6.78 5.41 -18.53
CA ALA A 64 -7.94 4.97 -19.29
C ALA A 64 -9.26 5.38 -18.58
N PRO A 65 -9.60 6.68 -18.55
CA PRO A 65 -10.70 7.21 -17.73
C PRO A 65 -12.09 6.69 -18.16
N GLN A 66 -12.23 6.25 -19.42
CA GLN A 66 -13.50 5.72 -19.96
C GLN A 66 -13.64 4.20 -19.80
N ARG A 67 -12.62 3.50 -19.26
CA ARG A 67 -12.62 2.03 -19.14
C ARG A 67 -12.83 1.61 -17.70
N PHE A 68 -14.00 1.05 -17.41
CA PHE A 68 -14.39 0.53 -16.09
C PHE A 68 -14.27 -1.00 -16.06
N THR A 69 -13.06 -1.51 -16.23
CA THR A 69 -12.81 -2.95 -16.38
C THR A 69 -12.33 -3.63 -15.10
N GLY A 70 -11.84 -2.86 -14.12
CA GLY A 70 -11.43 -3.40 -12.81
C GLY A 70 -12.56 -3.29 -11.81
N CYS A 71 -12.77 -4.32 -10.97
CA CYS A 71 -13.70 -4.24 -9.85
C CYS A 71 -12.95 -3.82 -8.58
N PHE A 72 -13.49 -2.86 -7.82
CA PHE A 72 -13.01 -2.58 -6.48
C PHE A 72 -13.62 -3.58 -5.50
N THR A 73 -12.78 -4.32 -4.78
CA THR A 73 -13.22 -5.40 -3.89
C THR A 73 -12.60 -5.30 -2.52
N GLU A 74 -13.19 -5.99 -1.54
CA GLU A 74 -12.63 -6.12 -0.19
C GLU A 74 -11.19 -6.63 -0.21
N ARG A 75 -10.90 -7.67 -1.02
CA ARG A 75 -9.55 -8.19 -1.19
C ARG A 75 -8.54 -7.14 -1.70
N GLN A 76 -8.97 -6.20 -2.54
CA GLN A 76 -8.10 -5.12 -2.99
C GLN A 76 -7.81 -4.11 -1.88
N LEU A 77 -8.80 -3.81 -1.04
CA LEU A 77 -8.59 -2.98 0.15
C LEU A 77 -7.66 -3.67 1.16
N GLU A 78 -7.83 -4.97 1.40
CA GLU A 78 -6.90 -5.75 2.23
C GLU A 78 -5.48 -5.75 1.65
N THR A 79 -5.35 -5.89 0.33
CA THR A 79 -4.04 -5.86 -0.34
C THR A 79 -3.40 -4.47 -0.23
N LEU A 80 -4.19 -3.38 -0.22
CA LEU A 80 -3.69 -2.03 0.09
C LEU A 80 -3.10 -1.96 1.49
N HIS A 81 -3.79 -2.49 2.50
CA HIS A 81 -3.28 -2.50 3.87
C HIS A 81 -2.04 -3.39 4.02
N GLN A 82 -1.99 -4.52 3.32
CA GLN A 82 -0.79 -5.37 3.25
C GLN A 82 0.38 -4.62 2.64
N HIS A 83 0.15 -3.82 1.60
CA HIS A 83 1.18 -2.97 0.99
C HIS A 83 1.70 -1.93 1.98
N ASP A 84 0.81 -1.18 2.65
CA ASP A 84 1.23 -0.18 3.63
C ASP A 84 2.02 -0.83 4.79
N ALA A 85 1.58 -2.00 5.28
CA ALA A 85 2.31 -2.75 6.31
C ALA A 85 3.68 -3.27 5.84
N ALA A 86 3.77 -3.75 4.59
CA ALA A 86 5.02 -4.22 4.01
C ALA A 86 6.03 -3.06 3.83
N VAL A 87 5.54 -1.87 3.44
CA VAL A 87 6.37 -0.66 3.33
C VAL A 87 6.94 -0.27 4.68
N GLU A 88 6.14 -0.27 5.74
CA GLU A 88 6.62 0.06 7.09
C GLU A 88 7.62 -0.98 7.62
N LYS A 89 7.37 -2.27 7.37
CA LYS A 89 8.31 -3.35 7.69
C LYS A 89 9.64 -3.21 6.95
N ALA A 90 9.63 -2.86 5.66
CA ALA A 90 10.85 -2.65 4.89
C ALA A 90 11.66 -1.47 5.45
N LYS A 91 11.00 -0.35 5.77
CA LYS A 91 11.64 0.81 6.39
C LYS A 91 12.25 0.49 7.76
N SER A 92 11.56 -0.28 8.60
CA SER A 92 12.09 -0.64 9.92
C SER A 92 13.33 -1.52 9.79
N LEU A 93 13.30 -2.53 8.90
CA LEU A 93 14.44 -3.40 8.65
C LEU A 93 15.64 -2.65 8.07
N ASP A 94 15.40 -1.74 7.13
CA ASP A 94 16.46 -0.90 6.55
C ASP A 94 17.09 0.01 7.61
N SER A 95 16.29 0.62 8.47
CA SER A 95 16.78 1.46 9.58
C SER A 95 17.63 0.65 10.58
N GLU A 96 17.18 -0.56 10.93
CA GLU A 96 17.94 -1.48 11.81
C GLU A 96 19.24 -1.92 11.15
N TYR A 97 19.22 -2.21 9.84
CA TYR A 97 20.40 -2.57 9.07
C TYR A 97 21.41 -1.43 9.02
N GLN A 98 20.98 -0.20 8.69
CA GLN A 98 21.86 0.98 8.67
C GLN A 98 22.50 1.22 10.04
N THR A 99 21.72 1.12 11.11
CA THR A 99 22.25 1.25 12.48
C THR A 99 23.31 0.19 12.77
N ALA A 100 23.07 -1.06 12.39
CA ALA A 100 24.03 -2.14 12.59
C ALA A 100 25.31 -1.98 11.74
N VAL A 101 25.19 -1.44 10.52
CA VAL A 101 26.33 -1.10 9.67
C VAL A 101 27.18 -0.01 10.32
N GLU A 102 26.57 1.08 10.78
CA GLU A 102 27.28 2.16 11.47
C GLU A 102 28.00 1.67 12.74
N GLU A 103 27.35 0.83 13.54
CA GLU A 103 27.96 0.24 14.73
C GLU A 103 29.17 -0.64 14.36
N HIS A 104 29.04 -1.45 13.31
CA HIS A 104 30.13 -2.27 12.83
C HIS A 104 31.31 -1.42 12.34
N GLU A 105 31.06 -0.36 11.57
CA GLU A 105 32.09 0.55 11.09
C GLU A 105 32.79 1.27 12.24
N ARG A 106 32.05 1.77 13.24
CA ARG A 106 32.64 2.39 14.43
C ARG A 106 33.52 1.41 15.21
N LEU A 107 33.11 0.15 15.33
CA LEU A 107 33.92 -0.89 15.98
C LEU A 107 35.17 -1.22 15.17
N VAL A 108 35.09 -1.29 13.85
CA VAL A 108 36.23 -1.53 12.97
C VAL A 108 37.22 -0.36 13.07
N GLU A 109 36.74 0.88 13.00
CA GLU A 109 37.52 2.12 13.12
C GLU A 109 38.26 2.19 14.46
N ALA A 110 37.55 2.02 15.57
CA ALA A 110 38.12 2.10 16.92
C ALA A 110 39.20 1.04 17.19
N ASN A 111 39.25 0.00 16.38
CA ASN A 111 40.21 -1.08 16.51
C ASN A 111 41.27 -1.11 15.38
N LYS A 112 41.34 -0.10 14.48
CA LYS A 112 42.29 -0.11 13.35
C LYS A 112 43.76 -0.27 13.76
N ASP A 113 44.18 0.40 14.81
CA ASP A 113 45.58 0.38 15.27
C ASP A 113 45.94 -0.81 16.18
N ARG A 114 44.94 -1.63 16.54
CA ARG A 114 45.14 -2.78 17.43
C ARG A 114 45.55 -4.00 16.63
N LYS A 115 46.49 -4.79 17.16
CA LYS A 115 46.90 -6.08 16.57
C LYS A 115 45.69 -6.96 16.28
N GLN A 116 45.61 -7.47 15.05
CA GLN A 116 44.62 -8.47 14.68
C GLN A 116 44.93 -9.77 15.41
N THR A 117 43.95 -10.26 16.17
CA THR A 117 43.99 -11.57 16.83
C THR A 117 43.02 -12.52 16.13
N GLN A 118 43.28 -13.83 16.18
CA GLN A 118 42.35 -14.83 15.62
C GLN A 118 40.94 -14.72 16.21
N LYS A 119 40.82 -14.36 17.50
CA LYS A 119 39.54 -14.12 18.15
C LYS A 119 38.78 -12.96 17.48
N ARG A 120 39.47 -11.86 17.21
CA ARG A 120 38.89 -10.69 16.55
C ARG A 120 38.45 -10.99 15.11
N LEU A 121 39.27 -11.71 14.33
CA LEU A 121 38.88 -12.13 12.98
C LEU A 121 37.59 -12.97 12.99
N ARG A 122 37.42 -13.85 13.98
CA ARG A 122 36.18 -14.62 14.15
C ARG A 122 34.98 -13.74 14.54
N GLU A 123 35.19 -12.71 15.36
CA GLU A 123 34.13 -11.77 15.77
C GLU A 123 33.72 -10.86 14.61
N GLU A 124 34.67 -10.33 13.84
CA GLU A 124 34.42 -9.55 12.63
C GLU A 124 33.66 -10.39 11.58
N ALA A 125 34.07 -11.63 11.34
CA ALA A 125 33.35 -12.54 10.42
C ALA A 125 31.92 -12.84 10.90
N LYS A 126 31.70 -13.01 12.22
CA LYS A 126 30.34 -13.16 12.78
C LYS A 126 29.50 -11.90 12.58
N SER A 127 30.09 -10.73 12.79
CA SER A 127 29.43 -9.44 12.59
C SER A 127 29.05 -9.24 11.11
N GLN A 128 29.97 -9.52 10.19
CA GLN A 128 29.71 -9.47 8.75
C GLN A 128 28.63 -10.45 8.32
N ASN A 129 28.64 -11.68 8.84
CA ASN A 129 27.57 -12.65 8.56
C ASN A 129 26.20 -12.17 9.09
N ARG A 130 26.16 -11.48 10.23
CA ARG A 130 24.93 -10.87 10.75
C ARG A 130 24.43 -9.76 9.83
N LEU A 131 25.32 -8.84 9.43
CA LEU A 131 24.98 -7.77 8.49
C LEU A 131 24.49 -8.32 7.16
N HIS A 132 25.11 -9.38 6.64
CA HIS A 132 24.68 -10.01 5.40
C HIS A 132 23.27 -10.60 5.49
N LYS A 133 22.93 -11.23 6.63
CA LYS A 133 21.56 -11.72 6.89
C LYS A 133 20.56 -10.58 6.98
N MET A 134 20.88 -9.53 7.74
CA MET A 134 20.02 -8.35 7.86
C MET A 134 19.77 -7.69 6.50
N HIS A 135 20.82 -7.54 5.69
CA HIS A 135 20.69 -7.04 4.32
C HIS A 135 19.79 -7.93 3.46
N HIS A 136 19.94 -9.25 3.55
CA HIS A 136 19.06 -10.17 2.85
C HIS A 136 17.59 -10.02 3.28
N ASP A 137 17.33 -9.81 4.58
CA ASP A 137 15.98 -9.59 5.10
C ASP A 137 15.38 -8.26 4.59
N VAL A 138 16.20 -7.20 4.47
CA VAL A 138 15.80 -5.92 3.84
C VAL A 138 15.40 -6.16 2.39
N VAL A 139 16.27 -6.79 1.59
CA VAL A 139 16.00 -7.07 0.17
C VAL A 139 14.74 -7.92 -0.01
N ALA A 140 14.53 -8.92 0.86
CA ALA A 140 13.32 -9.73 0.81
C ALA A 140 12.06 -8.92 1.11
N ALA A 141 12.11 -7.99 2.06
CA ALA A 141 11.00 -7.10 2.37
C ALA A 141 10.73 -6.08 1.24
N GLU A 142 11.78 -5.54 0.61
CA GLU A 142 11.65 -4.67 -0.57
C GLU A 142 11.00 -5.40 -1.74
N TYR A 143 11.41 -6.64 -1.99
CA TYR A 143 10.80 -7.48 -3.02
C TYR A 143 9.30 -7.76 -2.76
N GLU A 144 8.93 -7.97 -1.49
CA GLU A 144 7.52 -8.09 -1.09
C GLU A 144 6.72 -6.82 -1.43
N VAL A 145 7.29 -5.64 -1.15
CA VAL A 145 6.70 -4.34 -1.50
C VAL A 145 6.55 -4.18 -3.01
N GLU A 146 7.56 -4.55 -3.80
CA GLU A 146 7.51 -4.51 -5.26
C GLU A 146 6.40 -5.40 -5.83
N CYS A 147 6.30 -6.64 -5.33
CA CYS A 147 5.26 -7.58 -5.73
C CYS A 147 3.85 -7.03 -5.47
N LEU A 148 3.64 -6.42 -4.29
CA LEU A 148 2.37 -5.81 -3.93
C LEU A 148 2.08 -4.55 -4.77
N THR A 149 3.11 -3.74 -5.03
CA THR A 149 3.02 -2.55 -5.89
C THR A 149 2.57 -2.92 -7.30
N LEU A 150 3.12 -4.00 -7.87
CA LEU A 150 2.73 -4.51 -9.19
C LEU A 150 1.27 -5.00 -9.19
N LYS A 151 0.86 -5.76 -8.16
CA LYS A 151 -0.54 -6.22 -8.02
C LYS A 151 -1.53 -5.06 -7.90
N LEU A 152 -1.12 -3.98 -7.26
CA LEU A 152 -1.95 -2.79 -7.00
C LEU A 152 -1.80 -1.70 -8.05
N LYS A 153 -1.01 -1.89 -9.11
CA LYS A 153 -0.69 -0.86 -10.11
C LYS A 153 -1.93 -0.12 -10.62
N ASN A 154 -2.97 -0.86 -11.00
CA ASN A 154 -4.22 -0.26 -11.51
C ASN A 154 -4.99 0.49 -10.44
N LEU A 155 -4.95 0.00 -9.20
CA LEU A 155 -5.62 0.63 -8.06
C LEU A 155 -4.90 1.91 -7.64
N PHE A 156 -3.58 1.97 -7.77
CA PHE A 156 -2.81 3.19 -7.54
C PHE A 156 -3.10 4.28 -8.57
N ALA A 157 -3.47 3.86 -9.78
CA ALA A 157 -3.90 4.73 -10.85
C ALA A 157 -5.41 5.02 -10.84
N ILE A 158 -6.16 4.62 -9.81
CA ILE A 158 -7.61 4.84 -9.75
C ILE A 158 -7.95 6.34 -9.84
N ASP A 159 -8.99 6.65 -10.61
CA ASP A 159 -9.47 8.03 -10.80
C ASP A 159 -10.96 8.15 -10.46
N ALA A 160 -11.79 7.29 -11.04
CA ALA A 160 -13.22 7.25 -10.80
C ALA A 160 -13.71 5.81 -10.55
N ILE A 161 -14.77 5.70 -9.78
CA ILE A 161 -15.57 4.48 -9.66
C ILE A 161 -16.90 4.67 -10.37
N ARG A 162 -17.41 3.60 -10.96
CA ARG A 162 -18.77 3.51 -11.47
C ARG A 162 -19.57 2.64 -10.52
N VAL A 163 -20.71 3.18 -10.11
CA VAL A 163 -21.58 2.60 -9.10
C VAL A 163 -23.00 2.55 -9.66
N PRO A 164 -23.71 1.42 -9.54
CA PRO A 164 -25.11 1.35 -9.94
C PRO A 164 -25.97 2.26 -9.06
N LEU A 165 -27.05 2.78 -9.62
CA LEU A 165 -28.04 3.60 -8.91
C LEU A 165 -29.32 2.82 -8.54
N ASN A 166 -29.58 1.69 -9.22
CA ASN A 166 -30.73 0.80 -9.01
C ASN A 166 -30.27 -0.66 -8.87
#